data_AF-A0A288DCE4-F1
#
_entry.id   AF-A0A288DCE4-F1
#
_cell.length_a   1.000
_cell.length_b   1.000
_cell.length_c   1.000
_cell.angle_alpha   90.00
_cell.angle_beta   90.00
_cell.angle_gamma   90.00
#
_symmetry.space_group_name_H-M   'P 1'
#
loop_
_entity.id
_entity.type
_entity.pdbx_description
1 polymer ?
#
loop_
_entity_poly.entity_id
_entity_poly.type
_entity_poly.pdbx_seq_one_letter_code
_entity_poly.pdbx_strand_id
1 'polypeptide(L)'
;MNRERTLIFGIIIGLLIGYLIARIYFFIKIKHQRQDAVTRSRNVVLGNVNEKIAPLLPGFPYHYKDLMFLGKGIDYIVFDGLSHGNLTKIVFLEIKTNSSTLNRNETMIKQCIEQKKVEYQIYRKIV
;
A
#
# COMPACT_ATOMS: atom_id res chain seq x y z
N MET A 1 34.67 49.89 -28.94
CA MET A 1 34.32 49.72 -27.50
C MET A 1 32.86 49.32 -27.24
N ASN A 2 31.88 49.76 -28.05
CA ASN A 2 30.45 49.49 -27.78
C ASN A 2 29.96 48.08 -28.15
N ARG A 3 30.54 47.43 -29.18
CA ARG A 3 30.09 46.12 -29.69
C ARG A 3 30.42 44.95 -28.75
N GLU A 4 31.53 45.01 -28.04
CA GLU A 4 31.90 43.95 -27.08
C GLU A 4 31.05 44.03 -25.81
N ARG A 5 30.68 45.24 -25.38
CA ARG A 5 29.78 45.44 -24.24
C ARG A 5 28.39 44.88 -24.51
N THR A 6 27.80 45.10 -25.67
CA THR A 6 26.47 44.56 -26.02
C THR A 6 26.45 43.03 -26.07
N LEU A 7 27.54 42.39 -26.54
CA LEU A 7 27.66 40.93 -26.51
C LEU A 7 27.70 40.37 -25.08
N ILE A 8 28.49 40.99 -24.20
CA ILE A 8 28.60 40.59 -22.79
C ILE A 8 27.26 40.76 -22.07
N PHE A 9 26.56 41.88 -22.30
CA PHE A 9 25.22 42.10 -21.74
C PHE A 9 24.20 41.04 -22.19
N GLY A 10 24.22 40.63 -23.46
CA GLY A 10 23.35 39.57 -23.97
C GLY A 10 23.56 38.21 -23.30
N ILE A 11 24.83 37.84 -23.08
CA ILE A 11 25.19 36.59 -22.39
C ILE A 11 24.72 36.61 -20.92
N ILE A 12 24.93 37.74 -20.23
CA ILE A 12 24.52 37.90 -18.83
C ILE A 12 22.99 37.81 -18.70
N ILE A 13 22.25 38.47 -19.61
CA ILE A 13 20.78 38.43 -19.63
C ILE A 13 20.29 37.00 -19.92
N GLY A 14 20.90 36.31 -20.88
CA GLY A 14 20.56 34.92 -21.21
C GLY A 14 20.76 33.96 -20.03
N LEU A 15 21.89 34.10 -19.32
CA LEU A 15 22.17 33.30 -18.11
C LEU A 15 21.20 33.63 -16.96
N LEU A 16 20.85 34.90 -16.77
CA LEU A 16 19.87 35.34 -15.77
C LEU A 16 18.47 34.77 -16.06
N ILE A 17 18.01 34.86 -17.30
CA ILE A 17 16.70 34.33 -17.73
C ILE A 17 16.69 32.80 -17.60
N GLY A 18 17.74 32.13 -18.06
CA GLY A 18 17.88 30.67 -17.94
C GLY A 18 17.85 30.22 -16.48
N TYR A 19 18.56 30.92 -15.61
CA TYR A 19 18.54 30.67 -14.17
C TYR A 19 17.14 30.85 -13.57
N LEU A 20 16.42 31.92 -13.96
CA LEU A 20 15.07 32.20 -13.46
C LEU A 20 14.07 31.11 -13.86
N ILE A 21 14.08 30.69 -15.13
CA ILE A 21 13.22 29.62 -15.67
C ILE A 21 13.55 28.28 -14.99
N ALA A 22 14.83 27.94 -14.87
CA ALA A 22 15.25 26.71 -14.20
C ALA A 22 14.80 26.68 -12.73
N ARG A 23 14.88 27.81 -12.02
CA ARG A 23 14.38 27.93 -10.65
C ARG A 23 12.86 27.68 -10.59
N ILE A 24 12.08 28.34 -11.44
CA ILE A 24 10.62 28.19 -11.46
C ILE A 24 10.24 26.73 -11.73
N TYR A 25 10.87 26.11 -12.73
CA TYR A 25 10.63 24.71 -13.08
C TYR A 25 10.98 23.76 -11.91
N PHE A 26 12.11 23.99 -11.25
CA PHE A 26 12.54 23.21 -10.09
C PHE A 26 11.56 23.32 -8.90
N PHE A 27 11.07 24.52 -8.60
CA PHE A 27 10.08 24.73 -7.53
C PHE A 27 8.73 24.05 -7.82
N ILE A 28 8.24 24.12 -9.06
CA ILE A 28 6.99 23.46 -9.46
C ILE A 28 7.14 21.93 -9.35
N LYS A 29 8.26 21.37 -9.83
CA LYS A 29 8.54 19.94 -9.76
C LYS A 29 8.61 19.42 -8.32
N ILE A 30 9.30 20.13 -7.43
CA ILE A 30 9.38 19.76 -6.01
C ILE A 30 8.00 19.80 -5.34
N LYS A 31 7.18 20.82 -5.66
CA LYS A 31 5.84 20.94 -5.08
C LYS A 31 4.94 19.77 -5.49
N HIS A 32 4.96 19.39 -6.76
CA HIS A 32 4.23 18.22 -7.27
C HIS A 32 4.71 16.92 -6.59
N GLN A 33 6.01 16.67 -6.55
CA GLN A 33 6.57 15.47 -5.93
C GLN A 33 6.25 15.38 -4.43
N ARG A 34 6.23 16.50 -3.71
CA ARG A 34 5.85 16.54 -2.29
C ARG A 34 4.37 16.23 -2.09
N GLN A 35 3.49 16.77 -2.92
CA GLN A 35 2.04 16.50 -2.84
C GLN A 35 1.73 15.04 -3.16
N ASP A 36 2.38 14.49 -4.19
CA ASP A 36 2.24 13.07 -4.55
C ASP A 36 2.76 12.14 -3.44
N ALA A 37 3.91 12.46 -2.85
CA ALA A 37 4.49 11.68 -1.75
C ALA A 37 3.59 11.68 -0.51
N VAL A 38 3.03 12.83 -0.13
CA VAL A 38 2.10 12.95 1.00
C VAL A 38 0.79 12.18 0.73
N THR A 39 0.28 12.24 -0.49
CA THR A 39 -0.97 11.54 -0.88
C THR A 39 -0.78 10.03 -0.87
N ARG A 40 0.32 9.53 -1.44
CA ARG A 40 0.66 8.09 -1.40
C ARG A 40 0.87 7.60 0.03
N SER A 41 1.61 8.36 0.83
CA SER A 41 1.84 8.01 2.25
C SER A 41 0.52 7.93 3.03
N ARG A 42 -0.40 8.89 2.85
CA ARG A 42 -1.72 8.85 3.47
C ARG A 42 -2.56 7.66 3.04
N ASN A 43 -2.59 7.34 1.74
CA ASN A 43 -3.35 6.20 1.23
C ASN A 43 -2.83 4.87 1.76
N VAL A 44 -1.50 4.72 1.89
CA VAL A 44 -0.88 3.54 2.51
C VAL A 44 -1.24 3.43 4.00
N VAL A 45 -1.20 4.55 4.73
CA VAL A 45 -1.58 4.57 6.15
C VAL A 45 -3.07 4.23 6.33
N LEU A 46 -3.96 4.80 5.51
CA LEU A 46 -5.40 4.53 5.57
C LEU A 46 -5.73 3.08 5.18
N GLY A 47 -5.04 2.49 4.20
CA GLY A 47 -5.19 1.07 3.85
C GLY A 47 -4.86 0.16 5.03
N ASN A 48 -3.67 0.36 5.62
CA ASN A 48 -3.21 -0.41 6.80
C ASN A 48 -4.13 -0.25 8.03
N VAL A 49 -4.76 0.92 8.21
CA VAL A 49 -5.72 1.14 9.29
C VAL A 49 -7.03 0.44 8.97
N ASN A 50 -7.55 0.60 7.74
CA ASN A 50 -8.78 -0.04 7.27
C ASN A 50 -8.74 -1.56 7.40
N GLU A 51 -7.62 -2.19 7.05
CA GLU A 51 -7.41 -3.64 7.21
C GLU A 51 -7.61 -4.08 8.67
N LYS A 52 -7.14 -3.28 9.63
CA LYS A 52 -7.23 -3.59 11.06
C LYS A 52 -8.59 -3.26 11.68
N ILE A 53 -9.29 -2.25 11.15
CA ILE A 53 -10.62 -1.85 11.67
C ILE A 53 -11.78 -2.53 10.96
N ALA A 54 -11.57 -3.13 9.79
CA ALA A 54 -12.62 -3.77 9.00
C ALA A 54 -13.48 -4.77 9.80
N PRO A 55 -12.92 -5.60 10.71
CA PRO A 55 -13.70 -6.47 11.59
C PRO A 55 -14.66 -5.76 12.55
N LEU A 56 -14.45 -4.47 12.81
CA LEU A 56 -15.25 -3.64 13.71
C LEU A 56 -16.34 -2.84 12.97
N LEU A 57 -16.34 -2.88 11.63
CA LEU A 57 -17.31 -2.13 10.82
C LEU A 57 -18.66 -2.87 10.76
N PRO A 58 -19.79 -2.14 10.73
CA PRO A 58 -21.10 -2.73 10.51
C PRO A 58 -21.14 -3.53 9.21
N GLY A 59 -21.69 -4.75 9.27
CA GLY A 59 -21.85 -5.62 8.09
C GLY A 59 -20.65 -6.50 7.76
N PHE A 60 -19.60 -6.52 8.59
CA PHE A 60 -18.52 -7.51 8.43
C PHE A 60 -19.09 -8.94 8.61
N PRO A 61 -18.83 -9.88 7.68
CA PRO A 61 -19.58 -11.13 7.59
C PRO A 61 -19.18 -12.19 8.65
N TYR A 62 -18.16 -11.93 9.46
CA TYR A 62 -17.62 -12.90 10.42
C TYR A 62 -17.61 -12.34 11.84
N HIS A 63 -17.73 -13.24 12.81
CA HIS A 63 -17.65 -12.86 14.21
C HIS A 63 -16.19 -12.52 14.59
N TYR A 64 -15.98 -11.38 15.27
CA TYR A 64 -14.64 -10.86 15.56
C TYR A 64 -13.77 -11.81 16.41
N LYS A 65 -14.37 -12.64 17.27
CA LYS A 65 -13.64 -13.65 18.07
C LYS A 65 -13.12 -14.84 17.25
N ASP A 66 -13.61 -15.02 16.03
CA ASP A 66 -13.20 -16.10 15.13
C ASP A 66 -12.03 -15.67 14.22
N LEU A 67 -11.58 -14.42 14.32
CA LEU A 67 -10.54 -13.85 13.47
C LEU A 67 -9.17 -13.96 14.12
N MET A 68 -8.21 -14.52 13.38
CA MET A 68 -6.80 -14.51 13.72
C MET A 68 -6.04 -13.71 12.67
N PHE A 69 -5.48 -12.57 13.09
CA PHE A 69 -4.65 -11.75 12.21
C PHE A 69 -3.32 -12.45 11.90
N LEU A 70 -2.91 -12.42 10.63
CA LEU A 70 -1.63 -12.95 10.15
C LEU A 70 -0.76 -11.88 9.48
N GLY A 71 -1.33 -11.21 8.47
CA GLY A 71 -0.59 -10.36 7.53
C GLY A 71 0.27 -11.16 6.53
N LYS A 72 0.87 -10.45 5.55
CA LYS A 72 1.75 -10.99 4.48
C LYS A 72 0.99 -11.69 3.33
N GLY A 73 -0.08 -11.06 2.83
CA GLY A 73 -0.87 -11.53 1.68
C GLY A 73 -2.01 -12.48 2.04
N ILE A 74 -2.22 -12.69 3.34
CA ILE A 74 -3.48 -13.11 3.96
C ILE A 74 -3.60 -12.28 5.24
N ASP A 75 -4.53 -11.34 5.29
CA ASP A 75 -4.71 -10.52 6.49
C ASP A 75 -5.24 -11.31 7.69
N TYR A 76 -6.22 -12.20 7.47
CA TYR A 76 -6.87 -12.97 8.53
C TYR A 76 -7.06 -14.45 8.16
N ILE A 77 -6.97 -15.33 9.17
CA ILE A 77 -7.65 -16.63 9.17
C ILE A 77 -8.95 -16.47 9.97
N VAL A 78 -10.06 -16.92 9.39
CA VAL A 78 -11.36 -16.98 10.06
C VAL A 78 -11.67 -18.42 10.42
N PHE A 79 -11.90 -18.69 11.69
CA PHE A 79 -12.41 -19.97 12.19
C PHE A 79 -13.93 -19.89 12.39
N ASP A 80 -14.68 -19.83 11.30
CA ASP A 80 -16.12 -19.47 11.32
C ASP A 80 -16.96 -20.42 12.19
N GLY A 81 -17.50 -19.88 13.29
CA GLY A 81 -18.31 -20.62 14.27
C GLY A 81 -17.52 -21.23 15.42
N LEU A 82 -16.19 -21.07 15.46
CA LEU A 82 -15.34 -21.61 16.53
C LEU A 82 -15.68 -21.04 17.90
N SER A 83 -15.90 -19.72 18.00
CA SER A 83 -16.29 -19.06 19.25
C SER A 83 -17.65 -19.51 19.79
N HIS A 84 -18.46 -20.16 18.94
CA HIS A 84 -19.76 -20.74 19.30
C HIS A 84 -19.71 -22.26 19.45
N GLY A 85 -18.52 -22.87 19.37
CA GLY A 85 -18.31 -24.32 19.53
C GLY A 85 -18.73 -25.16 18.31
N ASN A 86 -19.01 -24.53 17.16
CA ASN A 86 -19.41 -25.21 15.93
C ASN A 86 -18.62 -24.66 14.73
N LEU A 87 -17.37 -25.10 14.59
CA LEU A 87 -16.51 -24.69 13.48
C LEU A 87 -17.02 -25.28 12.16
N THR A 88 -17.46 -24.43 11.24
CA THR A 88 -18.04 -24.85 9.96
C THR A 88 -17.04 -24.77 8.81
N LYS A 89 -16.17 -23.75 8.82
CA LYS A 89 -15.15 -23.53 7.79
C LYS A 89 -13.97 -22.73 8.34
N ILE A 90 -12.81 -22.93 7.73
CA ILE A 90 -11.63 -22.08 7.91
C ILE A 90 -11.47 -21.24 6.63
N VAL A 91 -11.46 -19.91 6.77
CA VAL A 91 -11.36 -18.97 5.63
C VAL A 91 -10.05 -18.22 5.71
N PHE A 92 -9.29 -18.26 4.61
CA PHE A 92 -8.17 -17.35 4.41
C PHE A 92 -8.71 -16.06 3.78
N LEU A 93 -8.66 -14.97 4.54
CA LEU A 93 -9.29 -13.70 4.20
C LEU A 93 -8.22 -12.63 3.98
N GLU A 94 -8.24 -12.04 2.78
CA GLU A 94 -7.50 -10.84 2.44
C GLU A 94 -8.49 -9.67 2.33
N ILE A 95 -8.18 -8.55 2.99
CA ILE A 95 -9.02 -7.35 2.98
C ILE A 95 -8.42 -6.37 1.98
N LYS A 96 -9.24 -5.95 1.03
CA LYS A 96 -8.86 -4.97 0.01
C LYS A 96 -9.72 -3.72 0.16
N THR A 97 -9.09 -2.55 0.09
CA THR A 97 -9.79 -1.26 0.09
C THR A 97 -9.86 -0.69 -1.32
N ASN A 98 -11.06 -0.28 -1.75
CA ASN A 98 -11.29 0.32 -3.08
C ASN A 98 -10.90 -0.63 -4.24
N SER A 99 -10.21 -0.11 -5.26
CA SER A 99 -9.80 -0.81 -6.48
C SER A 99 -8.48 -1.58 -6.35
N SER A 100 -8.05 -1.93 -5.13
CA SER A 100 -6.79 -2.64 -4.94
C SER A 100 -6.90 -4.09 -5.44
N THR A 101 -6.01 -4.47 -6.36
CA THR A 101 -5.93 -5.83 -6.92
C THR A 101 -4.98 -6.70 -6.10
N LEU A 102 -5.06 -8.02 -6.31
CA LEU A 102 -4.10 -8.94 -5.71
C LEU A 102 -2.69 -8.69 -6.25
N ASN A 103 -1.70 -8.68 -5.37
CA ASN A 103 -0.29 -8.70 -5.78
C ASN A 103 0.15 -10.12 -6.17
N ARG A 104 1.41 -10.26 -6.62
CA ARG A 104 1.95 -11.54 -7.07
C ARG A 104 1.93 -12.62 -5.97
N ASN A 105 2.31 -12.27 -4.73
CA ASN A 105 2.36 -13.21 -3.62
C ASN A 105 0.96 -13.65 -3.22
N GLU A 106 0.02 -12.70 -3.10
CA GLU A 106 -1.39 -12.96 -2.81
C GLU A 106 -2.03 -13.87 -3.87
N THR A 107 -1.70 -13.65 -5.15
CA THR A 107 -2.16 -14.49 -6.25
C THR A 107 -1.65 -15.92 -6.12
N MET A 108 -0.36 -16.11 -5.82
CA MET A 108 0.23 -17.44 -5.62
C MET A 108 -0.40 -18.16 -4.42
N ILE A 109 -0.61 -17.45 -3.33
CA ILE A 109 -1.29 -17.97 -2.13
C ILE A 109 -2.71 -18.40 -2.46
N LYS A 110 -3.51 -17.52 -3.11
CA LYS A 110 -4.87 -17.83 -3.55
C LYS A 110 -4.92 -19.10 -4.40
N GLN A 111 -4.03 -19.22 -5.38
CA GLN A 111 -3.95 -20.41 -6.22
C GLN A 111 -3.62 -21.69 -5.42
N CYS A 112 -2.72 -21.60 -4.44
CA CYS A 112 -2.38 -22.73 -3.58
C CYS A 112 -3.61 -23.22 -2.78
N ILE A 113 -4.37 -22.26 -2.21
CA ILE A 113 -5.59 -22.53 -1.45
C ILE A 113 -6.68 -23.12 -2.36
N GLU A 114 -6.91 -22.54 -3.54
CA GLU A 114 -7.92 -23.01 -4.51
C GLU A 114 -7.60 -24.41 -5.04
N GLN A 115 -6.32 -24.75 -5.16
CA GLN A 115 -5.85 -26.09 -5.50
C GLN A 115 -5.89 -27.06 -4.30
N LYS A 116 -6.43 -26.64 -3.15
CA LYS A 116 -6.52 -27.42 -1.90
C LYS A 116 -5.17 -27.90 -1.37
N LYS A 117 -4.08 -27.20 -1.70
CA LYS A 117 -2.72 -27.48 -1.19
C LYS A 117 -2.51 -26.83 0.18
N VAL A 118 -3.41 -27.13 1.12
CA VAL A 118 -3.40 -26.63 2.49
C VAL A 118 -3.31 -27.81 3.43
N GLU A 119 -2.43 -27.74 4.42
CA GLU A 119 -2.14 -28.85 5.33
C GLU A 119 -2.21 -28.43 6.80
N TYR A 120 -2.56 -29.39 7.66
CA TYR A 120 -2.49 -29.26 9.11
C TYR A 120 -1.40 -30.19 9.62
N GLN A 121 -0.33 -29.62 10.18
CA GLN A 121 0.79 -30.40 10.73
C GLN A 121 0.97 -30.09 12.21
N ILE A 122 1.28 -31.13 12.99
CA ILE A 122 1.66 -30.99 14.40
C ILE A 122 3.17 -31.22 14.49
N TYR A 123 3.94 -30.16 14.71
CA TYR A 123 5.36 -30.27 15.04
C TYR A 123 5.53 -30.29 16.56
N ARG A 124 6.07 -31.39 17.10
CA ARG A 124 6.39 -31.52 18.53
C ARG A 124 7.89 -31.36 18.72
N LYS A 125 8.29 -30.31 19.44
CA LYS A 125 9.67 -30.16 19.91
C LYS A 125 9.85 -30.98 21.19
N ILE A 126 10.91 -31.78 21.25
CA ILE A 126 11.34 -32.41 22.50
C ILE A 126 11.97 -31.31 23.34
N VAL A 127 11.39 -31.04 24.51
CA VAL A 127 11.95 -30.17 25.56
C VAL A 127 12.76 -31.05 26.49
#